data_AF-A0A8J6KB25-F1
#
_entry.id   AF-A0A8J6KB25-F1
#
_cell.length_a   1.000
_cell.length_b   1.000
_cell.length_c   1.000
_cell.angle_alpha   90.00
_cell.angle_beta   90.00
_cell.angle_gamma   90.00
#
_symmetry.space_group_name_H-M   'P 1'
#
loop_
_entity.id
_entity.type
_entity.pdbx_description
1 polymer ?
#
loop_
_entity_poly.entity_id
_entity_poly.type
_entity_poly.pdbx_seq_one_letter_code
_entity_poly.pdbx_strand_id
1 'polypeptide(L)'
;MPDYSLKYAAIASQEQRQSYKNDFNAEYNEYRDLHARIERITSRFTQLDSQLKQLCHGSEEYKTIHDQILQEYHKIKKSNPKYSEEKNRCEYLHNKLAHIKKLIAQYDQQQFQSWH
;
A
#
# COMPACT_ATOMS: atom_id res chain seq x y z
N MET A 1 -1.63 14.17 12.66
CA MET A 1 -1.71 14.59 11.24
C MET A 1 -0.38 14.25 10.59
N PRO A 2 -0.37 13.54 9.45
CA PRO A 2 0.87 13.20 8.76
C PRO A 2 1.50 14.45 8.11
N ASP A 3 2.82 14.45 7.99
CA ASP A 3 3.63 15.56 7.49
C ASP A 3 3.23 16.02 6.07
N TYR A 4 2.87 15.06 5.20
CA TYR A 4 2.43 15.35 3.84
C TYR A 4 1.12 16.15 3.79
N SER A 5 0.29 16.12 4.83
CA SER A 5 -0.95 16.93 4.85
C SER A 5 -0.67 18.42 4.96
N LEU A 6 0.44 18.80 5.60
CA LEU A 6 0.88 20.20 5.68
C LEU A 6 1.66 20.63 4.44
N LYS A 7 2.46 19.72 3.86
CA LYS A 7 3.25 19.99 2.65
C LYS A 7 2.38 20.12 1.39
N TYR A 8 1.37 19.27 1.25
CA TYR A 8 0.51 19.22 0.05
C TYR A 8 -0.87 19.79 0.36
N ALA A 9 -1.01 21.10 0.17
CA ALA A 9 -2.28 21.81 0.24
C ALA A 9 -2.99 21.84 -1.12
N ALA A 10 -4.22 22.38 -1.15
CA ALA A 10 -4.97 22.64 -2.38
C ALA A 10 -4.11 23.37 -3.43
N ILE A 11 -4.22 22.92 -4.67
CA ILE A 11 -3.44 23.43 -5.80
C ILE A 11 -4.10 24.71 -6.32
N ALA A 12 -3.31 25.77 -6.48
CA ALA A 12 -3.77 27.07 -6.97
C ALA A 12 -3.19 27.44 -8.35
N SER A 13 -2.15 26.73 -8.82
CA SER A 13 -1.51 27.02 -10.11
C SER A 13 -1.06 25.78 -10.87
N GLN A 14 -0.85 25.94 -12.18
CA GLN A 14 -0.36 24.88 -13.06
C GLN A 14 1.06 24.43 -12.70
N GLU A 15 1.92 25.36 -12.27
CA GLU A 15 3.28 25.05 -11.81
C GLU A 15 3.24 24.18 -10.55
N GLN A 16 2.38 24.52 -9.59
CA GLN A 16 2.19 23.73 -8.37
C GLN A 16 1.65 22.33 -8.70
N ARG A 17 0.69 22.23 -9.63
CA ARG A 17 0.18 20.95 -10.13
C ARG A 17 1.31 20.09 -10.72
N GLN A 18 2.15 20.68 -11.57
CA GLN A 18 3.25 19.96 -12.20
C GLN A 18 4.31 19.52 -11.18
N SER A 19 4.61 20.37 -10.18
CA SER A 19 5.49 20.02 -9.06
C SER A 19 4.97 18.82 -8.28
N TYR A 20 3.67 18.81 -7.91
CA TYR A 20 3.05 17.68 -7.21
C TYR A 20 3.09 16.39 -8.02
N LYS A 21 2.89 16.48 -9.35
CA LYS A 21 3.01 15.33 -10.24
C LYS A 21 4.45 14.78 -10.26
N ASN A 22 5.45 15.64 -10.25
CA ASN A 22 6.86 15.23 -10.22
C ASN A 22 7.20 14.55 -8.90
N ASP A 23 6.76 15.13 -7.76
CA ASP A 23 6.92 14.53 -6.42
C ASP A 23 6.24 13.16 -6.34
N PHE A 24 5.02 13.03 -6.86
CA PHE A 24 4.31 11.76 -6.95
C PHE A 24 5.15 10.72 -7.69
N ASN A 25 5.63 11.07 -8.89
CA ASN A 25 6.38 10.14 -9.74
C ASN A 25 7.73 9.72 -9.12
N ALA A 26 8.39 10.63 -8.40
CA ALA A 26 9.66 10.36 -7.73
C ALA A 26 9.53 9.26 -6.66
N GLU A 27 8.42 9.24 -5.93
CA GLU A 27 8.18 8.26 -4.86
C GLU A 27 7.31 7.06 -5.31
N TYR A 28 6.69 7.13 -6.49
CA TYR A 28 5.80 6.08 -6.99
C TYR A 28 6.54 4.75 -7.22
N ASN A 29 7.78 4.79 -7.68
CA ASN A 29 8.58 3.58 -7.89
C ASN A 29 8.84 2.85 -6.57
N GLU A 30 9.24 3.58 -5.51
CA GLU A 30 9.44 3.01 -4.17
C GLU A 30 8.13 2.36 -3.65
N TYR A 31 7.01 3.07 -3.80
CA TYR A 31 5.70 2.55 -3.41
C TYR A 31 5.36 1.26 -4.16
N ARG A 32 5.53 1.23 -5.48
CA ARG A 32 5.20 0.05 -6.30
C ARG A 32 6.00 -1.17 -5.90
N ASP A 33 7.30 -1.01 -5.67
CA ASP A 33 8.18 -2.12 -5.33
C ASP A 33 7.86 -2.68 -3.93
N LEU A 34 7.64 -1.79 -2.95
CA LEU A 34 7.20 -2.18 -1.61
C LEU A 34 5.83 -2.86 -1.64
N HIS A 35 4.88 -2.30 -2.37
CA HIS A 35 3.53 -2.85 -2.48
C HIS A 35 3.55 -4.24 -3.09
N ALA A 36 4.26 -4.44 -4.19
CA ALA A 36 4.37 -5.75 -4.85
C ALA A 36 4.99 -6.80 -3.93
N ARG A 37 5.98 -6.42 -3.12
CA ARG A 37 6.60 -7.31 -2.14
C ARG A 37 5.64 -7.68 -1.00
N ILE A 38 4.90 -6.71 -0.48
CA ILE A 38 3.91 -6.92 0.57
C ILE A 38 2.75 -7.77 0.04
N GLU A 39 2.23 -7.49 -1.17
CA GLU A 39 1.17 -8.28 -1.81
C GLU A 39 1.57 -9.75 -2.02
N ARG A 40 2.81 -10.01 -2.41
CA ARG A 40 3.30 -11.39 -2.54
C ARG A 40 3.24 -12.14 -1.20
N ILE A 41 3.55 -11.44 -0.11
CA ILE A 41 3.49 -12.02 1.23
C ILE A 41 2.03 -12.20 1.67
N THR A 42 1.21 -11.15 1.59
CA THR A 42 -0.17 -11.17 2.07
C THR A 42 -1.04 -12.14 1.28
N SER A 43 -0.87 -12.24 -0.04
CA SER A 43 -1.63 -13.18 -0.88
C SER A 43 -1.47 -14.65 -0.45
N ARG A 44 -0.26 -15.07 -0.07
CA ARG A 44 -0.02 -16.42 0.46
C ARG A 44 -0.78 -16.66 1.76
N PHE A 45 -0.75 -15.69 2.68
CA PHE A 45 -1.51 -15.80 3.94
C PHE A 45 -3.02 -15.78 3.71
N THR A 46 -3.51 -14.92 2.80
CA THR A 46 -4.94 -14.88 2.43
C THR A 46 -5.40 -16.21 1.84
N GLN A 47 -4.58 -16.86 1.01
CA GLN A 47 -4.88 -18.19 0.47
C GLN A 47 -4.99 -19.24 1.58
N LEU A 48 -4.01 -19.29 2.50
CA LEU A 48 -4.00 -20.25 3.61
C LEU A 48 -5.16 -19.99 4.58
N ASP A 49 -5.46 -18.73 4.88
CA ASP A 49 -6.61 -18.33 5.72
C ASP A 49 -7.95 -18.73 5.08
N SER A 50 -8.09 -18.55 3.77
CA SER A 50 -9.27 -19.01 3.03
C SER A 50 -9.44 -20.53 3.07
N GLN A 51 -8.34 -21.30 3.03
CA GLN A 51 -8.40 -22.76 3.15
C GLN A 51 -8.80 -23.17 4.57
N LEU A 52 -8.25 -22.55 5.61
CA LEU A 52 -8.63 -22.83 6.99
C LEU A 52 -10.13 -22.64 7.23
N LYS A 53 -10.71 -21.56 6.70
CA LYS A 53 -12.14 -21.26 6.84
C LYS A 53 -13.06 -22.31 6.20
N GLN A 54 -12.56 -23.10 5.28
CA GLN A 54 -13.31 -24.17 4.62
C GLN A 54 -13.13 -25.55 5.29
N LEU A 55 -12.18 -25.67 6.22
CA LEU A 55 -11.85 -26.94 6.87
C LEU A 55 -12.51 -27.06 8.24
N CYS A 56 -12.82 -28.29 8.65
CA CYS A 56 -13.30 -28.56 10.00
C CYS A 56 -12.17 -28.36 11.02
N HIS A 57 -12.44 -27.56 12.06
CA HIS A 57 -11.51 -27.37 13.16
C HIS A 57 -11.13 -28.71 13.80
N GLY A 58 -9.83 -29.00 13.90
CA GLY A 58 -9.30 -30.22 14.51
C GLY A 58 -8.99 -31.36 13.53
N SER A 59 -9.39 -31.24 12.26
CA SER A 59 -8.96 -32.15 11.19
C SER A 59 -7.44 -32.12 10.97
N GLU A 60 -6.88 -33.19 10.39
CA GLU A 60 -5.45 -33.25 10.05
C GLU A 60 -5.07 -32.22 9.00
N GLU A 61 -5.98 -31.96 8.05
CA GLU A 61 -5.83 -30.92 7.03
C GLU A 61 -5.78 -29.53 7.68
N TYR A 62 -6.65 -29.26 8.66
CA TYR A 62 -6.64 -27.99 9.40
C TYR A 62 -5.29 -27.78 10.11
N LYS A 63 -4.77 -28.82 10.79
CA LYS A 63 -3.45 -28.76 11.44
C LYS A 63 -2.34 -28.51 10.42
N THR A 64 -2.40 -29.19 9.27
CA THR A 64 -1.41 -29.04 8.20
C THR A 64 -1.37 -27.60 7.66
N ILE A 65 -2.53 -27.00 7.36
CA ILE A 65 -2.58 -25.61 6.89
C ILE A 65 -2.13 -24.63 7.98
N HIS A 66 -2.52 -24.88 9.23
CA HIS A 66 -2.07 -24.08 10.37
C HIS A 66 -0.53 -24.10 10.51
N ASP A 67 0.10 -25.27 10.38
CA ASP A 67 1.56 -25.41 10.41
C ASP A 67 2.24 -24.70 9.24
N GLN A 68 1.64 -24.72 8.05
CA GLN A 68 2.14 -23.96 6.90
C GLN A 68 2.12 -22.45 7.16
N ILE A 69 1.08 -21.92 7.81
CA ILE A 69 1.02 -20.49 8.19
C ILE A 69 2.16 -20.14 9.13
N LEU A 70 2.42 -20.97 10.15
CA LEU A 70 3.53 -20.76 11.09
C LEU A 70 4.89 -20.81 10.37
N GLN A 71 5.07 -21.73 9.44
CA GLN A 71 6.30 -21.84 8.65
C GLN A 71 6.53 -20.60 7.78
N GLU A 72 5.52 -20.13 7.06
CA GLU A 72 5.63 -18.91 6.24
C GLU A 72 5.93 -17.68 7.12
N TYR A 73 5.30 -17.57 8.28
CA TYR A 73 5.58 -16.51 9.24
C TYR A 73 7.05 -16.54 9.71
N HIS A 74 7.57 -17.70 10.11
CA HIS A 74 8.96 -17.85 10.50
C HIS A 74 9.93 -17.54 9.37
N LYS A 75 9.61 -17.99 8.14
CA LYS A 75 10.42 -17.72 6.95
C LYS A 75 10.55 -16.22 6.69
N ILE A 76 9.43 -15.49 6.72
CA ILE A 76 9.42 -14.04 6.51
C ILE A 76 10.16 -13.32 7.63
N LYS A 77 9.90 -13.68 8.89
CA LYS A 77 10.59 -13.08 10.04
C LYS A 77 12.12 -13.26 9.96
N LYS A 78 12.57 -14.40 9.42
CA LYS A 78 14.00 -14.70 9.22
C LYS A 78 14.58 -13.99 7.99
N SER A 79 13.89 -14.00 6.85
CA SER A 79 14.40 -13.41 5.60
C SER A 79 14.22 -11.90 5.51
N ASN A 80 13.27 -11.34 6.25
CA ASN A 80 12.91 -9.94 6.22
C ASN A 80 12.63 -9.40 7.63
N PRO A 81 13.67 -9.18 8.45
CA PRO A 81 13.52 -8.65 9.80
C PRO A 81 12.88 -7.25 9.81
N LYS A 82 12.96 -6.51 8.70
CA LYS A 82 12.39 -5.17 8.51
C LYS A 82 10.99 -5.17 7.90
N TYR A 83 10.32 -6.33 7.79
CA TYR A 83 8.98 -6.41 7.18
C TYR A 83 7.97 -5.42 7.79
N SER A 84 8.02 -5.22 9.10
CA SER A 84 7.16 -4.23 9.78
C SER A 84 7.43 -2.80 9.31
N GLU A 85 8.71 -2.42 9.19
CA GLU A 85 9.12 -1.10 8.69
C GLU A 85 8.71 -0.92 7.23
N GLU A 86 8.94 -1.92 6.37
CA GLU A 86 8.53 -1.91 4.96
C GLU A 86 7.01 -1.77 4.81
N LYS A 87 6.23 -2.48 5.64
CA LYS A 87 4.77 -2.38 5.66
C LYS A 87 4.32 -0.98 6.04
N ASN A 88 4.88 -0.42 7.12
CA ASN A 88 4.57 0.95 7.57
C ASN A 88 4.94 1.98 6.50
N ARG A 89 6.09 1.81 5.85
CA ARG A 89 6.54 2.68 4.74
C ARG A 89 5.61 2.59 3.54
N CYS A 90 5.18 1.40 3.16
CA CYS A 90 4.23 1.20 2.07
C CYS A 90 2.88 1.85 2.36
N GLU A 91 2.36 1.72 3.57
CA GLU A 91 1.10 2.36 3.99
C GLU A 91 1.22 3.89 4.00
N TYR A 92 2.34 4.41 4.52
CA TYR A 92 2.63 5.84 4.46
C TYR A 92 2.64 6.36 3.02
N LEU A 93 3.39 5.69 2.13
CA LEU A 93 3.48 6.08 0.72
C LEU A 93 2.13 5.97 0.01
N HIS A 94 1.35 4.91 0.28
CA HIS A 94 0.00 4.76 -0.26
C HIS A 94 -0.87 5.98 0.07
N ASN A 95 -0.93 6.34 1.36
CA ASN A 95 -1.75 7.46 1.81
C ASN A 95 -1.25 8.81 1.28
N LYS A 96 0.06 9.03 1.28
CA LYS A 96 0.68 10.24 0.73
C LYS A 96 0.39 10.40 -0.77
N LEU A 97 0.64 9.36 -1.55
CA LEU A 97 0.43 9.36 -3.00
C LEU A 97 -1.05 9.49 -3.36
N ALA A 98 -1.94 8.84 -2.61
CA ALA A 98 -3.38 9.00 -2.76
C ALA A 98 -3.83 10.45 -2.51
N HIS A 99 -3.30 11.09 -1.46
CA HIS A 99 -3.55 12.50 -1.16
C HIS A 99 -3.09 13.43 -2.29
N ILE A 100 -1.84 13.28 -2.75
CA ILE A 100 -1.30 14.08 -3.86
C ILE A 100 -2.15 13.89 -5.13
N LYS A 101 -2.48 12.63 -5.48
CA LYS A 101 -3.31 12.31 -6.64
C LYS A 101 -4.70 12.95 -6.54
N LYS A 102 -5.31 12.95 -5.35
CA LYS A 102 -6.61 13.59 -5.10
C LYS A 102 -6.54 15.09 -5.36
N LEU A 103 -5.51 15.78 -4.87
CA LEU A 103 -5.34 17.22 -5.07
C LEU A 103 -5.18 17.58 -6.55
N ILE A 104 -4.38 16.80 -7.30
CA ILE A 104 -4.23 16.97 -8.74
C ILE A 104 -5.58 16.78 -9.45
N ALA A 105 -6.31 15.72 -9.12
CA ALA A 105 -7.62 15.45 -9.74
C ALA A 105 -8.66 16.55 -9.43
N GLN A 106 -8.67 17.08 -8.20
CA GLN A 106 -9.55 18.19 -7.82
C GLN A 106 -9.23 19.47 -8.61
N TYR A 107 -7.96 19.80 -8.77
CA TYR A 107 -7.54 20.94 -9.58
C TYR A 107 -7.92 20.76 -11.05
N ASP A 108 -7.63 19.60 -11.62
CA ASP A 108 -7.97 19.29 -13.03
C ASP A 108 -9.46 19.39 -13.29
N GLN A 109 -10.29 18.95 -12.34
CA GLN A 109 -11.75 19.05 -12.42
C GLN A 109 -12.22 20.52 -12.38
N GLN A 110 -11.65 21.34 -11.49
CA GLN A 110 -11.99 22.77 -11.41
C GLN A 110 -11.58 23.51 -12.68
N GLN A 111 -10.38 23.22 -13.21
CA GLN A 111 -9.95 23.76 -14.49
C GLN A 111 -10.85 23.26 -15.63
N PHE A 112 -11.35 22.04 -15.62
CA PHE A 112 -12.27 21.61 -16.67
C PHE A 112 -13.61 22.38 -16.61
N GLN A 113 -14.11 22.67 -15.40
CA GLN A 113 -15.37 23.38 -15.21
C GLN A 113 -15.29 24.88 -15.52
N SER A 114 -14.15 25.54 -15.33
CA SER A 114 -14.02 26.97 -15.58
C SER A 114 -13.94 27.35 -17.07
N TRP A 115 -13.77 26.37 -17.96
CA TRP A 115 -13.68 26.57 -19.42
C TRP A 115 -15.02 26.30 -20.14
N HIS A 116 -16.05 25.90 -19.39
CA HIS A 116 -17.42 25.71 -19.85
C HIS A 116 -18.33 26.80 -19.30
#